data_AF-A0A4U1IQ87-F1
#
_entry.id   AF-A0A4U1IQ87-F1
#
_cell.length_a   1.000
_cell.length_b   1.000
_cell.length_c   1.000
_cell.angle_alpha   90.00
_cell.angle_beta   90.00
_cell.angle_gamma   90.00
#
_symmetry.space_group_name_H-M   'P 1'
#
loop_
_entity.id
_entity.type
_entity.pdbx_description
1 polymer ?
#
loop_
_entity_poly.entity_id
_entity_poly.type
_entity_poly.pdbx_seq_one_letter_code
_entity_poly.pdbx_strand_id
1 'polypeptide(L)'
;MSLYITHEAGFELPANWVDGTVNLLEYARPEGTIRVGVSRSERGGKDLAACVEERHVEQRRKLPFFELLGRSERLCAGLPAIDVKVTYEDSKQKIYQRTLGFVIGGRFVSLGVTATLSQQAEADAIFERAASTLSLRARPSGA
;
A
#
# COMPACT_ATOMS: atom_id res chain seq x y z
N MET A 1 3.47 -23.98 -12.38
CA MET A 1 2.26 -23.15 -12.25
C MET A 1 2.04 -22.87 -10.77
N SER A 2 1.39 -21.76 -10.41
CA SER A 2 1.05 -21.45 -9.02
C SER A 2 -0.41 -21.05 -8.90
N LEU A 3 -1.12 -21.60 -7.91
CA LEU A 3 -2.50 -21.20 -7.61
C LEU A 3 -2.53 -19.73 -7.17
N TYR A 4 -3.23 -18.91 -7.94
CA TYR A 4 -3.53 -17.51 -7.65
C TYR A 4 -4.98 -17.41 -7.17
N ILE A 5 -5.21 -16.66 -6.10
CA ILE A 5 -6.52 -16.58 -5.44
C ILE A 5 -6.90 -15.10 -5.30
N THR A 6 -8.06 -14.75 -5.84
CA THR A 6 -8.72 -13.45 -5.68
C THR A 6 -9.86 -13.56 -4.67
N HIS A 7 -10.71 -12.53 -4.58
CA HIS A 7 -11.93 -12.61 -3.79
C HIS A 7 -12.98 -13.53 -4.44
N GLU A 8 -13.02 -13.54 -5.77
CA GLU A 8 -14.05 -14.17 -6.59
C GLU A 8 -13.66 -15.58 -7.05
N ALA A 9 -12.37 -15.87 -7.22
CA ALA A 9 -11.93 -17.10 -7.87
C ALA A 9 -10.51 -17.55 -7.44
N GLY A 10 -10.22 -18.82 -7.75
CA GLY A 10 -8.86 -19.36 -7.75
C GLY A 10 -8.52 -19.93 -9.13
N PHE A 11 -7.34 -19.62 -9.66
CA PHE A 11 -6.88 -20.11 -10.96
C PHE A 11 -5.37 -20.23 -11.01
N GLU A 12 -4.85 -21.08 -11.90
CA GLU A 12 -3.41 -21.28 -12.04
C GLU A 12 -2.77 -20.22 -12.93
N LEU A 13 -1.63 -19.70 -12.48
CA LEU A 13 -0.79 -18.80 -13.27
C LEU A 13 0.54 -19.47 -13.66
N PRO A 14 1.10 -19.14 -14.83
CA PRO A 14 2.47 -19.52 -15.18
C PRO A 14 3.49 -18.92 -14.19
N ALA A 15 4.56 -19.66 -13.91
CA ALA A 15 5.52 -19.29 -12.87
C ALA A 15 6.33 -18.01 -13.19
N ASN A 16 6.43 -17.65 -14.47
CA ASN A 16 7.18 -16.49 -14.96
C ASN A 16 6.34 -15.20 -15.01
N TRP A 17 5.09 -15.21 -14.55
CA TRP A 17 4.27 -14.01 -14.52
C TRP A 17 4.61 -13.11 -13.33
N VAL A 18 4.77 -11.82 -13.60
CA VAL A 18 5.00 -10.80 -12.57
C VAL A 18 3.64 -10.28 -12.09
N ASP A 19 3.39 -10.40 -10.79
CA ASP A 19 2.15 -9.90 -10.17
C ASP A 19 2.21 -8.38 -9.99
N GLY A 20 1.56 -7.65 -10.91
CA GLY A 20 1.33 -6.21 -10.85
C GLY A 20 -0.06 -5.83 -10.34
N THR A 21 -0.75 -6.73 -9.62
CA THR A 21 -2.14 -6.50 -9.19
C THR A 21 -2.23 -5.31 -8.23
N VAL A 22 -3.22 -4.45 -8.49
CA VAL A 22 -3.65 -3.37 -7.59
C VAL A 22 -5.10 -3.64 -7.20
N ASN A 23 -5.34 -3.72 -5.90
CA ASN A 23 -6.70 -3.76 -5.34
C ASN A 23 -7.06 -2.34 -4.93
N LEU A 24 -8.26 -1.87 -5.28
CA LEU A 24 -8.72 -0.52 -4.97
C LEU A 24 -10.16 -0.58 -4.47
N LEU A 25 -10.41 0.04 -3.32
CA LEU A 25 -11.74 0.32 -2.80
C LEU A 25 -11.92 1.84 -2.76
N GLU A 26 -13.05 2.33 -3.23
CA GLU A 26 -13.36 3.76 -3.25
C GLU A 26 -14.65 4.05 -2.47
N TYR A 27 -14.60 5.09 -1.64
CA TYR A 27 -15.71 5.58 -0.85
C TYR A 27 -15.96 7.04 -1.20
N ALA A 28 -17.07 7.31 -1.88
CA ALA A 28 -17.48 8.67 -2.17
C ALA A 28 -18.06 9.34 -0.91
N ARG A 29 -17.58 10.55 -0.59
CA ARG A 29 -18.12 11.43 0.45
C ARG A 29 -18.44 12.80 -0.17
N PRO A 30 -19.28 13.64 0.47
CA PRO A 30 -19.50 15.01 0.03
C PRO A 30 -18.21 15.83 -0.11
N GLU A 31 -17.21 15.58 0.75
CA GLU A 31 -15.94 16.31 0.81
C GLU A 31 -14.88 15.77 -0.17
N GLY A 32 -15.13 14.62 -0.79
CA GLY A 32 -14.19 13.96 -1.71
C GLY A 32 -14.22 12.44 -1.62
N THR A 33 -13.37 11.79 -2.41
CA THR A 33 -13.25 10.33 -2.43
C THR A 33 -12.12 9.86 -1.53
N ILE A 34 -12.42 8.93 -0.63
CA ILE A 34 -11.41 8.18 0.12
C ILE A 34 -11.13 6.87 -0.63
N ARG A 35 -9.86 6.58 -0.86
CA ARG A 35 -9.39 5.40 -1.59
C ARG A 35 -8.56 4.53 -0.67
N VAL A 36 -8.82 3.22 -0.66
CA VAL A 36 -7.99 2.22 0.02
C VAL A 36 -7.39 1.30 -1.04
N GLY A 37 -6.07 1.24 -1.09
CA GLY A 37 -5.33 0.51 -2.11
C GLY A 37 -4.38 -0.54 -1.54
N VAL A 38 -4.27 -1.68 -2.21
CA VAL A 38 -3.17 -2.64 -2.00
C VAL A 38 -2.46 -2.87 -3.31
N SER A 39 -1.17 -2.55 -3.36
CA SER A 39 -0.33 -2.79 -4.54
C SER A 39 0.83 -3.72 -4.22
N ARG A 40 1.32 -4.41 -5.26
CA ARG A 40 2.48 -5.30 -5.18
C ARG A 40 3.48 -4.90 -6.25
N SER A 41 4.76 -5.00 -5.92
CA SER A 41 5.85 -4.84 -6.87
C SER A 41 6.99 -5.79 -6.53
N GLU A 42 7.84 -6.06 -7.51
CA GLU A 42 9.09 -6.76 -7.25
C GLU A 42 9.98 -5.92 -6.33
N ARG A 43 10.68 -6.58 -5.39
CA ARG A 43 11.64 -5.87 -4.52
C ARG A 43 13.04 -5.78 -5.14
N GLY A 44 13.34 -6.61 -6.14
CA GLY A 44 14.67 -6.63 -6.79
C GLY A 44 15.84 -6.86 -5.82
N GLY A 45 15.65 -7.69 -4.79
CA GLY A 45 16.67 -7.95 -3.76
C GLY A 45 16.86 -6.84 -2.70
N LYS A 46 16.17 -5.70 -2.83
CA LYS A 46 16.24 -4.59 -1.86
C LYS A 46 15.62 -4.98 -0.52
N ASP A 47 16.14 -4.38 0.55
CA ASP A 47 15.49 -4.43 1.85
C ASP A 47 14.25 -3.51 1.90
N LEU A 48 13.47 -3.63 2.97
CA LEU A 48 12.24 -2.85 3.13
C LEU A 48 12.50 -1.33 3.12
N ALA A 49 13.58 -0.88 3.77
CA ALA A 49 13.90 0.53 3.87
C ALA A 49 14.23 1.13 2.50
N ALA A 50 15.03 0.42 1.70
CA ALA A 50 15.38 0.82 0.34
C ALA A 50 14.18 0.78 -0.62
N CYS A 51 13.27 -0.19 -0.50
CA CYS A 51 12.02 -0.19 -1.26
C CYS A 51 11.15 1.05 -0.97
N VAL A 52 11.02 1.41 0.31
CA VAL A 52 10.23 2.59 0.71
C VAL A 52 10.91 3.88 0.27
N GLU A 53 12.24 3.96 0.40
CA GLU A 53 13.00 5.12 -0.04
C GLU A 53 12.89 5.34 -1.55
N GLU A 54 13.00 4.29 -2.36
CA GLU A 54 12.81 4.38 -3.81
C GLU A 54 11.41 4.93 -4.16
N ARG A 55 10.36 4.40 -3.53
CA ARG A 55 9.01 4.95 -3.73
C ARG A 55 8.90 6.40 -3.29
N HIS A 56 9.52 6.77 -2.17
CA HIS A 56 9.51 8.13 -1.66
C HIS A 56 10.17 9.09 -2.65
N VAL A 57 11.34 8.74 -3.17
CA VAL A 57 12.06 9.51 -4.19
C VAL A 57 11.22 9.65 -5.46
N GLU A 58 10.57 8.58 -5.91
CA GLU A 58 9.69 8.64 -7.07
C GLU A 58 8.48 9.56 -6.85
N GLN A 59 7.84 9.46 -5.69
CA GLN A 59 6.70 10.31 -5.33
C GLN A 59 7.09 11.77 -5.27
N ARG A 60 8.20 12.09 -4.59
CA ARG A 60 8.74 13.45 -4.52
C ARG A 60 9.03 14.03 -5.90
N ARG A 61 9.46 13.20 -6.86
CA ARG A 61 9.74 13.63 -8.24
C ARG A 61 8.47 13.85 -9.06
N LYS A 62 7.44 13.01 -8.85
CA LYS A 62 6.24 12.96 -9.71
C LYS A 62 5.07 13.79 -9.18
N LEU A 63 5.01 14.04 -7.87
CA LEU A 63 3.85 14.66 -7.21
C LEU A 63 4.14 16.15 -6.91
N PRO A 64 3.31 17.08 -7.40
CA PRO A 64 3.44 18.50 -7.09
C PRO A 64 3.29 18.79 -5.59
N PHE A 65 4.06 19.76 -5.08
CA PHE A 65 4.00 20.21 -3.68
C PHE A 65 4.08 19.06 -2.66
N PHE A 66 4.90 18.06 -2.97
CA PHE A 66 5.08 16.89 -2.12
C PHE A 66 5.72 17.26 -0.78
N GLU A 67 5.10 16.81 0.31
CA GLU A 67 5.57 17.00 1.69
C GLU A 67 5.52 15.67 2.44
N LEU A 68 6.60 15.32 3.14
CA LEU A 68 6.64 14.22 4.08
C LEU A 68 6.14 14.69 5.45
N LEU A 69 5.03 14.12 5.93
CA LEU A 69 4.46 14.45 7.23
C LEU A 69 5.03 13.57 8.35
N GLY A 70 5.38 12.32 8.03
CA GLY A 70 5.90 11.40 9.02
C GLY A 70 6.32 10.06 8.42
N ARG A 71 7.27 9.42 9.10
CA ARG A 71 7.76 8.08 8.81
C ARG A 71 7.98 7.37 10.13
N SER A 72 7.49 6.14 10.26
CA SER A 72 7.70 5.33 11.47
C SER A 72 7.78 3.85 11.13
N GLU A 73 8.53 3.11 11.94
CA GLU A 73 8.59 1.65 11.86
C GLU A 73 7.56 1.05 12.81
N ARG A 74 6.88 -0.01 12.38
CA ARG A 74 5.94 -0.78 13.23
C ARG A 74 5.89 -2.23 12.79
N LEU A 75 5.32 -3.08 13.64
CA LEU A 75 4.90 -4.42 13.25
C LEU A 75 3.47 -4.37 12.70
N CYS A 76 3.22 -5.13 11.63
CA CYS A 76 1.89 -5.35 11.07
C CYS A 76 1.76 -6.81 10.64
N ALA A 77 0.74 -7.50 11.14
CA ALA A 77 0.55 -8.94 10.93
C ALA A 77 1.83 -9.78 11.21
N GLY A 78 2.60 -9.39 12.23
CA GLY A 78 3.86 -10.03 12.61
C GLY A 78 5.08 -9.71 11.72
N LEU A 79 4.93 -8.84 10.71
CA LEU A 79 6.02 -8.42 9.83
C LEU A 79 6.52 -7.02 10.17
N PRO A 80 7.84 -6.75 10.01
CA PRO A 80 8.36 -5.39 9.95
C PRO A 80 7.69 -4.61 8.82
N ALA A 81 7.23 -3.41 9.15
CA ALA A 81 6.58 -2.49 8.23
C ALA A 81 7.04 -1.06 8.45
N ILE A 82 7.01 -0.25 7.39
CA ILE A 82 7.28 1.19 7.45
C ILE A 82 6.01 1.94 7.07
N ASP A 83 5.53 2.76 7.99
CA ASP A 83 4.39 3.67 7.82
C ASP A 83 4.91 5.03 7.37
N VAL A 84 4.30 5.58 6.32
CA VAL A 84 4.68 6.84 5.69
C VAL A 84 3.41 7.67 5.49
N LYS A 85 3.44 8.92 5.95
CA LYS A 85 2.40 9.93 5.75
C LYS A 85 2.95 11.04 4.87
N VAL A 86 2.25 11.37 3.80
CA VAL A 86 2.63 12.44 2.87
C VAL A 86 1.43 13.29 2.51
N THR A 87 1.70 14.50 2.02
CA THR A 87 0.72 15.29 1.27
C THR A 87 1.30 15.72 -0.06
N TYR A 88 0.42 15.98 -1.03
CA TYR A 88 0.78 16.54 -2.33
C TYR A 88 -0.43 17.28 -2.91
N GLU A 89 -0.25 18.00 -4.01
CA GLU A 89 -1.36 18.62 -4.72
C GLU A 89 -1.75 17.80 -5.96
N ASP A 90 -3.05 17.56 -6.11
CA ASP A 90 -3.65 17.01 -7.33
C ASP A 90 -4.89 17.82 -7.66
N SER A 91 -4.99 18.32 -8.90
CA SER A 91 -6.17 19.05 -9.39
C SER A 91 -6.60 20.21 -8.48
N LYS A 92 -5.63 20.97 -7.93
CA LYS A 92 -5.81 22.07 -6.95
C LYS A 92 -6.34 21.64 -5.58
N GLN A 93 -6.38 20.36 -5.28
CA GLN A 93 -6.72 19.84 -3.96
C GLN A 93 -5.46 19.33 -3.27
N LYS A 94 -5.31 19.66 -1.99
CA LYS A 94 -4.27 19.05 -1.16
C LYS A 94 -4.73 17.64 -0.77
N ILE A 95 -3.98 16.65 -1.23
CA ILE A 95 -4.23 15.23 -1.00
C ILE A 95 -3.38 14.78 0.17
N TYR A 96 -4.00 14.00 1.06
CA TYR A 96 -3.35 13.25 2.12
C TYR A 96 -3.21 11.79 1.70
N GLN A 97 -2.03 11.22 1.90
CA GLN A 97 -1.80 9.80 1.67
C GLN A 97 -1.05 9.21 2.86
N ARG A 98 -1.54 8.06 3.35
CA ARG A 98 -0.86 7.23 4.33
C ARG A 98 -0.62 5.84 3.76
N THR A 99 0.60 5.34 3.85
CA THR A 99 0.99 4.04 3.30
C THR A 99 1.77 3.22 4.32
N LEU A 100 1.46 1.93 4.38
CA LEU A 100 2.23 0.91 5.09
C LEU A 100 2.93 0.03 4.06
N GLY A 101 4.26 0.04 4.04
CA GLY A 101 5.07 -0.85 3.22
C GLY A 101 5.57 -2.05 4.03
N PHE A 102 5.53 -3.24 3.45
CA PHE A 102 6.08 -4.47 4.04
C PHE A 102 6.53 -5.46 2.94
N VAL A 103 7.28 -6.49 3.31
CA VAL A 103 7.79 -7.51 2.37
C VAL A 103 7.15 -8.87 2.64
N ILE A 104 6.53 -9.47 1.62
CA ILE A 104 5.94 -10.81 1.68
C ILE A 104 6.43 -11.64 0.49
N GLY A 105 6.98 -12.82 0.76
CA GLY A 105 7.38 -13.75 -0.29
C GLY A 105 8.36 -13.17 -1.32
N GLY A 106 9.24 -12.25 -0.89
CA GLY A 106 10.19 -11.56 -1.76
C GLY A 106 9.61 -10.39 -2.58
N ARG A 107 8.35 -10.01 -2.36
CA ARG A 107 7.69 -8.87 -3.00
C ARG A 107 7.51 -7.72 -2.02
N PHE A 108 7.59 -6.50 -2.53
CA PHE A 108 7.18 -5.32 -1.78
C PHE A 108 5.66 -5.16 -1.93
N VAL A 109 4.98 -5.02 -0.80
CA VAL A 109 3.53 -4.84 -0.74
C VAL A 109 3.25 -3.53 -0.01
N SER A 110 2.34 -2.73 -0.54
CA SER A 110 1.89 -1.51 0.11
C SER A 110 0.38 -1.53 0.34
N LEU A 111 -0.04 -1.31 1.58
CA LEU A 111 -1.40 -0.90 1.91
C LEU A 111 -1.42 0.63 2.00
N GLY A 112 -2.34 1.29 1.30
CA GLY A 112 -2.43 2.75 1.29
C GLY A 112 -3.84 3.25 1.47
N VAL A 113 -4.00 4.40 2.11
CA VAL A 113 -5.21 5.21 2.08
C VAL A 113 -4.87 6.58 1.52
N THR A 114 -5.68 7.06 0.58
CA THR A 114 -5.56 8.38 -0.02
C THR A 114 -6.89 9.10 0.10
N ALA A 115 -6.86 10.37 0.50
CA ALA A 115 -8.05 11.21 0.68
C ALA A 115 -7.70 12.68 0.48
N THR A 116 -8.69 13.57 0.45
CA THR A 116 -8.41 15.01 0.60
C THR A 116 -7.86 15.30 2.00
N LEU A 117 -7.06 16.36 2.15
CA LEU A 117 -6.47 16.71 3.45
C LEU A 117 -7.52 16.99 4.53
N SER A 118 -8.68 17.54 4.17
CA SER A 118 -9.81 17.76 5.10
C SER A 118 -10.35 16.45 5.68
N GLN A 119 -10.16 15.32 5.00
CA GLN A 119 -10.59 13.98 5.42
C GLN A 119 -9.48 13.19 6.13
N GLN A 120 -8.37 13.82 6.52
CA GLN A 120 -7.21 13.14 7.11
C GLN A 120 -7.58 12.26 8.32
N ALA A 121 -8.43 12.75 9.22
CA ALA A 121 -8.81 11.99 10.42
C ALA A 121 -9.59 10.70 10.10
N GLU A 122 -10.50 10.77 9.12
CA GLU A 122 -11.24 9.60 8.64
C GLU A 122 -10.31 8.62 7.90
N ALA A 123 -9.41 9.14 7.07
CA ALA A 123 -8.41 8.34 6.37
C ALA A 123 -7.48 7.60 7.35
N ASP A 124 -7.03 8.27 8.42
CA ASP A 124 -6.23 7.66 9.49
C ASP A 124 -7.02 6.54 10.20
N ALA A 125 -8.30 6.77 10.51
CA ALA A 125 -9.14 5.75 11.15
C ALA A 125 -9.38 4.51 10.27
N ILE A 126 -9.64 4.72 8.98
CA ILE A 126 -9.79 3.63 7.99
C ILE A 126 -8.47 2.86 7.87
N PHE A 127 -7.35 3.56 7.80
CA PHE A 127 -6.03 2.95 7.70
C PHE A 127 -5.71 2.08 8.92
N GLU A 128 -5.91 2.57 10.14
CA GLU A 128 -5.65 1.78 11.35
C GLU A 128 -6.56 0.56 11.45
N ARG A 129 -7.83 0.69 11.06
CA ARG A 129 -8.73 -0.47 10.99
C ARG A 129 -8.22 -1.49 9.97
N ALA A 130 -7.87 -1.07 8.76
CA ALA A 130 -7.37 -1.98 7.72
C ALA A 130 -6.06 -2.67 8.16
N ALA A 131 -5.13 -1.93 8.75
CA ALA A 131 -3.85 -2.46 9.24
C ALA A 131 -4.03 -3.42 10.42
N SER A 132 -4.95 -3.15 11.35
CA SER A 132 -5.20 -4.02 12.50
C SER A 132 -5.94 -5.32 12.14
N THR A 133 -6.72 -5.32 11.07
CA THR A 133 -7.42 -6.52 10.58
C THR A 133 -6.63 -7.29 9.52
N LEU A 134 -5.43 -6.84 9.16
CA LEU A 134 -4.62 -7.50 8.15
C LEU A 134 -4.16 -8.87 8.65
N SER A 135 -4.50 -9.92 7.90
CA SER A 135 -4.01 -11.29 8.15
C SER A 135 -3.28 -11.83 6.93
N LEU A 136 -2.12 -12.44 7.14
CA LEU A 136 -1.37 -13.08 6.08
C LEU A 136 -1.91 -14.49 5.84
N ARG A 137 -2.13 -14.83 4.57
CA ARG A 137 -2.46 -16.21 4.21
C ARG A 137 -1.24 -17.09 4.47
N ALA A 138 -1.44 -18.19 5.19
CA ALA A 138 -0.41 -19.21 5.36
C ALA A 138 0.02 -19.73 3.99
N ARG A 139 1.34 -19.76 3.75
CA ARG A 139 1.87 -20.43 2.55
C ARG A 139 1.62 -21.93 2.74
N PRO A 140 0.98 -22.63 1.78
CA PRO A 140 0.89 -24.08 1.88
C PRO A 140 2.30 -24.65 2.03
N SER A 141 2.54 -25.37 3.10
CA SER A 141 3.79 -26.10 3.33
C SER A 141 3.82 -27.28 2.37
N GLY A 142 4.60 -27.17 1.29
CA GLY A 142 4.79 -28.24 0.31
C GLY A 142 4.41 -27.82 -1.11
N ALA A 143 5.34 -27.19 -1.81
CA ALA A 143 5.43 -27.15 -3.27
C ALA A 143 6.91 -27.11 -3.64
#